data_AF-A0A067FTY9-F1
#
_entry.id   AF-A0A067FTY9-F1
#
_cell.length_a   1.000
_cell.length_b   1.000
_cell.length_c   1.000
_cell.angle_alpha   90.00
_cell.angle_beta   90.00
_cell.angle_gamma   90.00
#
_symmetry.space_group_name_H-M   'P 1'
#
loop_
_entity.id
_entity.type
_entity.pdbx_description
1 polymer ?
#
loop_
_entity_poly.entity_id
_entity_poly.type
_entity_poly.pdbx_seq_one_letter_code
_entity_poly.pdbx_strand_id
1 'polypeptide(L)'
;MFLAGISEEEKSRLLHCVVVGGGPTGVEFSGELSDFIMRDVRQRYSHVKDYIHVTLIEANEILSSFDDRLRHYATTQLSKSGVRLVRGIVKDVDSQKLILNDGTEVPYGLLVWSTGVGPSTLVKSLDLPKSPGGRIGIDEWLRVPSVQDVFAVGDCSGYLESTGKTVLPALAQVAERQGKYLFSLLNRIGKAGGGRANSAKDMELGDPFVYRHLGSMATIGRYKALVDLRQNKESKGLSLAGFLSWLVWRSAYLTRVVSWRNRFYVAVNWATTFVFGRDISRI
;
A
#
# COMPACT_ATOMS: atom_id res chain seq x y z
N MET A 1 -6.73 -28.31 -21.72
CA MET A 1 -7.06 -27.98 -23.13
C MET A 1 -6.48 -26.62 -23.57
N PHE A 2 -6.21 -25.66 -22.68
CA PHE A 2 -5.72 -24.31 -23.06
C PHE A 2 -4.19 -24.14 -23.29
N LEU A 3 -3.36 -25.13 -22.93
CA LEU A 3 -1.88 -25.05 -23.09
C LEU A 3 -1.32 -26.20 -23.95
N ALA A 4 -2.18 -26.89 -24.70
CA ALA A 4 -1.74 -27.96 -25.61
C ALA A 4 -1.01 -27.34 -26.80
N GLY A 5 0.21 -27.82 -27.09
CA GLY A 5 1.05 -27.31 -28.19
C GLY A 5 1.95 -26.12 -27.83
N ILE A 6 1.91 -25.63 -26.59
CA ILE A 6 2.81 -24.58 -26.10
C ILE A 6 4.09 -25.24 -25.54
N SER A 7 5.26 -24.65 -25.80
CA SER A 7 6.54 -25.14 -25.27
C SER A 7 6.59 -25.01 -23.74
N GLU A 8 7.46 -25.77 -23.11
CA GLU A 8 7.60 -25.79 -21.65
C GLU A 8 8.10 -24.44 -21.12
N GLU A 9 9.00 -23.81 -21.86
CA GLU A 9 9.54 -22.48 -21.57
C GLU A 9 8.44 -21.42 -21.62
N GLU A 10 7.58 -21.50 -22.65
CA GLU A 10 6.49 -20.55 -22.82
C GLU A 10 5.38 -20.76 -21.77
N LYS A 11 5.11 -22.00 -21.34
CA LYS A 11 4.24 -22.26 -20.19
C LYS A 11 4.81 -21.67 -18.91
N SER A 12 6.11 -21.87 -18.64
CA SER A 12 6.78 -21.31 -17.47
C SER A 12 6.70 -19.77 -17.46
N ARG A 13 6.93 -19.14 -18.63
CA ARG A 13 6.77 -17.69 -18.78
C ARG A 13 5.34 -17.24 -18.51
N LEU A 14 4.35 -17.80 -19.21
CA LEU A 14 2.94 -17.41 -19.09
C LEU A 14 2.38 -17.59 -17.67
N LEU A 15 2.89 -18.57 -16.92
CA LEU A 15 2.45 -18.89 -15.56
C LEU A 15 3.35 -18.26 -14.48
N HIS A 16 4.29 -17.40 -14.87
CA HIS A 16 5.09 -16.61 -13.94
C HIS A 16 4.43 -15.25 -13.66
N CYS A 17 4.01 -15.07 -12.42
CA CYS A 17 3.49 -13.82 -11.89
C CYS A 17 4.61 -13.04 -11.19
N VAL A 18 4.91 -11.84 -11.67
CA VAL A 18 5.92 -10.97 -11.10
C VAL A 18 5.24 -9.77 -10.44
N VAL A 19 5.57 -9.51 -9.19
CA VAL A 19 5.06 -8.39 -8.39
C VAL A 19 6.25 -7.47 -8.08
N VAL A 20 6.13 -6.19 -8.42
CA VAL A 20 7.18 -5.19 -8.18
C VAL A 20 6.74 -4.28 -7.03
N GLY A 21 7.55 -4.20 -5.98
CA GLY A 21 7.30 -3.41 -4.77
C GLY A 21 7.04 -4.25 -3.53
N GLY A 22 8.01 -4.28 -2.61
CA GLY A 22 7.96 -4.98 -1.34
C GLY A 22 7.23 -4.23 -0.22
N GLY A 23 6.45 -3.19 -0.54
CA GLY A 23 5.57 -2.54 0.43
C GLY A 23 4.40 -3.43 0.86
N PRO A 24 3.53 -2.97 1.79
CA PRO A 24 2.37 -3.73 2.24
C PRO A 24 1.53 -4.28 1.10
N THR A 25 1.21 -3.46 0.07
CA THR A 25 0.40 -3.87 -1.07
C THR A 25 1.00 -5.05 -1.84
N GLY A 26 2.28 -4.99 -2.23
CA GLY A 26 2.90 -6.06 -2.99
C GLY A 26 3.11 -7.34 -2.17
N VAL A 27 3.37 -7.21 -0.87
CA VAL A 27 3.46 -8.35 0.06
C VAL A 27 2.10 -9.03 0.25
N GLU A 28 1.05 -8.26 0.50
CA GLU A 28 -0.31 -8.79 0.66
C GLU A 28 -0.78 -9.48 -0.63
N PHE A 29 -0.57 -8.84 -1.78
CA PHE A 29 -0.92 -9.39 -3.08
C PHE A 29 -0.16 -10.70 -3.37
N SER A 30 1.16 -10.71 -3.17
CA SER A 30 1.99 -11.90 -3.39
C SER A 30 1.56 -13.06 -2.47
N GLY A 31 1.26 -12.77 -1.21
CA GLY A 31 0.80 -13.77 -0.24
C GLY A 31 -0.57 -14.36 -0.59
N GLU A 32 -1.53 -13.52 -0.97
CA GLU A 32 -2.87 -13.98 -1.37
C GLU A 32 -2.85 -14.74 -2.70
N LEU A 33 -2.09 -14.26 -3.70
CA LEU A 33 -1.92 -14.94 -4.97
C LEU A 33 -1.27 -16.32 -4.78
N SER A 34 -0.21 -16.38 -3.99
CA SER A 34 0.47 -17.64 -3.63
C SER A 34 -0.48 -18.60 -2.90
N ASP A 35 -1.28 -18.12 -1.95
CA ASP A 35 -2.26 -18.96 -1.26
C ASP A 35 -3.34 -19.51 -2.21
N PHE A 36 -3.87 -18.66 -3.09
CA PHE A 36 -4.81 -19.04 -4.13
C PHE A 36 -4.24 -20.11 -5.06
N ILE A 37 -3.02 -19.91 -5.56
CA ILE A 37 -2.34 -20.88 -6.43
C ILE A 37 -2.19 -22.23 -5.70
N MET A 38 -1.67 -22.19 -4.48
CA MET A 38 -1.31 -23.39 -3.73
C MET A 38 -2.52 -24.20 -3.26
N ARG A 39 -3.65 -23.55 -2.97
CA ARG A 39 -4.86 -24.22 -2.46
C ARG A 39 -5.87 -24.53 -3.54
N ASP A 40 -6.21 -23.53 -4.35
CA ASP A 40 -7.37 -23.59 -5.24
C ASP A 40 -6.95 -24.06 -6.64
N VAL A 41 -5.87 -23.50 -7.19
CA VAL A 41 -5.39 -23.82 -8.55
C VAL A 41 -4.73 -25.19 -8.58
N ARG A 42 -3.87 -25.51 -7.61
CA ARG A 42 -3.18 -26.81 -7.54
C ARG A 42 -4.13 -28.01 -7.53
N GLN A 43 -5.31 -27.87 -6.92
CA GLN A 43 -6.32 -28.94 -6.86
C GLN A 43 -7.02 -29.15 -8.21
N ARG A 44 -7.30 -28.09 -8.95
CA ARG A 44 -8.09 -28.13 -10.20
C ARG A 44 -7.24 -28.25 -11.46
N TYR A 45 -6.03 -27.69 -11.45
CA TYR A 45 -5.11 -27.61 -12.59
C TYR A 45 -3.77 -28.30 -12.27
N SER A 46 -3.85 -29.54 -11.79
CA SER A 46 -2.69 -30.34 -11.37
C SER A 46 -1.63 -30.51 -12.45
N HIS A 47 -2.01 -30.47 -13.74
CA HIS A 47 -1.12 -30.62 -14.89
C HIS A 47 -0.20 -29.42 -15.15
N VAL A 48 -0.45 -28.26 -14.53
CA VAL A 48 0.37 -27.04 -14.74
C VAL A 48 0.94 -26.46 -13.45
N LYS A 49 0.67 -27.10 -12.31
CA LYS A 49 1.02 -26.62 -10.97
C LYS A 49 2.51 -26.29 -10.78
N ASP A 50 3.38 -26.96 -11.52
CA ASP A 50 4.83 -26.87 -11.36
C ASP A 50 5.43 -25.72 -12.18
N TYR A 51 4.68 -25.16 -13.15
CA TYR A 51 5.07 -23.98 -13.92
C TYR A 51 4.63 -22.66 -13.27
N ILE A 52 3.74 -22.72 -12.27
CA ILE A 52 3.20 -21.50 -11.65
C ILE A 52 4.20 -20.96 -10.64
N HIS A 53 4.71 -19.77 -10.91
CA HIS A 53 5.71 -19.10 -10.07
C HIS A 53 5.20 -17.71 -9.66
N VAL A 54 5.51 -17.31 -8.43
CA VAL A 54 5.29 -15.94 -7.96
C VAL A 54 6.63 -15.36 -7.53
N THR A 55 7.05 -14.28 -8.16
CA THR A 55 8.26 -13.54 -7.77
C THR A 55 7.89 -12.15 -7.27
N LEU A 56 8.34 -11.80 -6.07
CA LEU A 56 8.25 -10.44 -5.52
C LEU A 56 9.62 -9.78 -5.60
N ILE A 57 9.69 -8.67 -6.34
CA ILE A 57 10.90 -7.87 -6.56
C ILE A 57 10.83 -6.62 -5.70
N GLU A 58 11.89 -6.39 -4.91
CA GLU A 58 12.06 -5.18 -4.09
C GLU A 58 13.52 -4.73 -4.14
N ALA A 59 13.78 -3.42 -4.11
CA ALA A 59 15.14 -2.90 -4.19
C ALA A 59 15.97 -3.28 -2.95
N ASN A 60 15.34 -3.25 -1.77
CA ASN A 60 15.98 -3.53 -0.48
C ASN A 60 15.27 -4.68 0.27
N GLU A 61 14.74 -4.37 1.45
CA GLU A 61 13.95 -5.28 2.27
C GLU A 61 12.46 -4.99 2.08
N ILE A 62 11.65 -6.06 2.05
CA ILE A 62 10.19 -5.92 2.10
C ILE A 62 9.76 -5.30 3.42
N LEU A 63 8.64 -4.56 3.41
CA LEU A 63 8.03 -3.96 4.60
C LEU A 63 9.01 -3.12 5.41
N SER A 64 9.84 -2.30 4.75
CA SER A 64 10.90 -1.49 5.37
C SER A 64 10.43 -0.50 6.47
N SER A 65 9.12 -0.25 6.55
CA SER A 65 8.48 0.52 7.63
C SER A 65 8.17 -0.30 8.89
N PHE A 66 8.20 -1.63 8.81
CA PHE A 66 7.93 -2.56 9.91
C PHE A 66 9.20 -2.94 10.68
N ASP A 67 9.01 -3.53 11.85
CA ASP A 67 10.09 -4.02 12.71
C ASP A 67 10.90 -5.12 12.04
N ASP A 68 12.21 -5.14 12.30
CA ASP A 68 13.16 -6.11 11.77
C ASP A 68 12.68 -7.55 11.97
N ARG A 69 12.11 -7.87 13.14
CA ARG A 69 11.59 -9.21 13.44
C ARG A 69 10.37 -9.54 12.58
N LEU A 70 9.48 -8.57 12.36
CA LEU A 70 8.30 -8.74 11.51
C LEU A 70 8.70 -8.89 10.04
N ARG A 71 9.69 -8.14 9.55
CA ARG A 71 10.24 -8.29 8.20
C ARG A 71 10.82 -9.70 8.00
N HIS A 72 11.64 -10.17 8.94
CA HIS A 72 12.21 -11.52 8.86
C HIS A 72 11.15 -12.62 8.88
N TYR A 73 10.12 -12.46 9.73
CA TYR A 73 8.98 -13.38 9.75
C TYR A 73 8.22 -13.39 8.42
N ALA A 74 7.94 -12.22 7.84
CA ALA A 74 7.26 -12.08 6.56
C ALA A 74 8.06 -12.76 5.44
N THR A 75 9.35 -12.47 5.34
CA THR A 75 10.29 -13.08 4.39
C THR A 75 10.25 -14.60 4.48
N THR A 76 10.38 -15.15 5.69
CA THR A 76 10.35 -16.60 5.92
C THR A 76 9.02 -17.21 5.48
N GLN A 77 7.90 -16.54 5.77
CA GLN A 77 6.57 -17.08 5.50
C GLN A 77 6.17 -17.00 4.02
N LEU A 78 6.56 -15.94 3.31
CA LEU A 78 6.36 -15.81 1.87
C LEU A 78 7.16 -16.88 1.13
N SER A 79 8.44 -17.07 1.47
CA SER A 79 9.27 -18.14 0.91
C SER A 79 8.67 -19.52 1.16
N LYS A 80 8.19 -19.80 2.38
CA LYS A 80 7.48 -21.07 2.69
C LYS A 80 6.18 -21.27 1.91
N SER A 81 5.58 -20.19 1.41
CA SER A 81 4.36 -20.25 0.60
C SER A 81 4.68 -20.40 -0.90
N GLY A 82 5.95 -20.36 -1.28
CA GLY A 82 6.40 -20.51 -2.67
C GLY A 82 6.57 -19.18 -3.41
N VAL A 83 6.60 -18.05 -2.69
CA VAL A 83 6.95 -16.75 -3.27
C VAL A 83 8.46 -16.62 -3.32
N ARG A 84 9.03 -16.43 -4.50
CA ARG A 84 10.44 -16.12 -4.69
C ARG A 84 10.67 -14.64 -4.43
N LEU A 85 11.54 -14.32 -3.48
CA LEU A 85 11.94 -12.93 -3.21
C LEU A 85 13.21 -12.62 -4.01
N VAL A 86 13.18 -11.56 -4.81
CA VAL A 86 14.31 -11.09 -5.60
C VAL A 86 14.64 -9.67 -5.18
N ARG A 87 15.91 -9.42 -4.86
CA ARG A 87 16.41 -8.06 -4.65
C ARG A 87 16.83 -7.49 -5.99
N GLY A 88 16.25 -6.35 -6.37
CA GLY A 88 16.57 -5.72 -7.64
C GLY A 88 15.76 -4.47 -7.90
N ILE A 89 16.30 -3.60 -8.73
CA ILE A 89 15.60 -2.42 -9.22
C ILE A 89 15.22 -2.71 -10.67
N VAL A 90 13.93 -2.65 -10.98
CA VAL A 90 13.46 -2.77 -12.37
C VAL A 90 13.91 -1.53 -13.14
N LYS A 91 14.65 -1.76 -14.21
CA LYS A 91 15.18 -0.73 -15.11
C LYS A 91 14.29 -0.55 -16.34
N ASP A 92 13.78 -1.64 -16.89
CA ASP A 92 12.94 -1.63 -18.10
C ASP A 92 11.89 -2.74 -18.09
N VAL A 93 10.83 -2.58 -18.89
CA VAL A 93 9.72 -3.53 -19.02
C VAL A 93 9.33 -3.69 -20.48
N ASP A 94 9.52 -4.90 -21.00
CA ASP A 94 9.05 -5.33 -22.32
C ASP A 94 7.73 -6.11 -22.21
N SER A 95 7.12 -6.44 -23.35
CA SER A 95 5.87 -7.20 -23.40
C SER A 95 5.92 -8.60 -22.75
N GLN A 96 7.10 -9.22 -22.64
CA GLN A 96 7.26 -10.61 -22.18
C GLN A 96 8.27 -10.78 -21.03
N LYS A 97 8.98 -9.72 -20.65
CA LYS A 97 10.02 -9.75 -19.63
C LYS A 97 10.22 -8.37 -19.02
N LEU A 98 10.80 -8.33 -17.83
CA LEU A 98 11.39 -7.12 -17.27
C LEU A 98 12.90 -7.27 -17.15
N ILE A 99 13.60 -6.13 -17.09
CA ILE A 99 15.04 -6.06 -17.02
C ILE A 99 15.42 -5.35 -15.72
N LEU A 100 16.23 -6.01 -14.89
CA LEU A 100 16.78 -5.42 -13.67
C LEU A 100 17.99 -4.53 -13.99
N ASN A 101 18.35 -3.67 -13.05
CA ASN A 101 19.46 -2.74 -13.17
C ASN A 101 20.83 -3.43 -13.33
N ASP A 102 20.96 -4.68 -12.91
CA ASP A 102 22.16 -5.52 -13.11
C ASP A 102 22.17 -6.27 -14.46
N GLY A 103 21.15 -6.08 -15.29
CA GLY A 103 20.99 -6.76 -16.59
C GLY A 103 20.24 -8.09 -16.51
N THR A 104 19.83 -8.55 -15.33
CA THR A 104 19.03 -9.78 -15.19
C THR A 104 17.68 -9.62 -15.87
N GLU A 105 17.35 -10.54 -16.78
CA GLU A 105 16.05 -10.61 -17.42
C GLU A 105 15.12 -11.54 -16.62
N VAL A 106 13.89 -11.09 -16.37
CA VAL A 106 12.86 -11.86 -15.67
C VAL A 106 11.64 -11.97 -16.57
N PRO A 107 11.44 -13.11 -17.27
CA PRO A 107 10.26 -13.36 -18.09
C PRO A 107 9.00 -13.39 -17.23
N TYR A 108 7.85 -12.93 -17.74
CA TYR A 108 6.59 -12.99 -16.99
C TYR A 108 5.38 -13.21 -17.91
N GLY A 109 4.28 -13.67 -17.32
CA GLY A 109 2.95 -13.72 -17.93
C GLY A 109 2.01 -12.69 -17.31
N LEU A 110 2.16 -12.42 -16.02
CA LEU A 110 1.47 -11.34 -15.30
C LEU A 110 2.49 -10.47 -14.58
N LEU A 111 2.48 -9.17 -14.86
CA LEU A 111 3.25 -8.17 -14.13
C LEU A 111 2.31 -7.29 -13.29
N VAL A 112 2.56 -7.20 -11.99
CA VAL A 112 1.82 -6.37 -11.05
C VAL A 112 2.76 -5.31 -10.49
N TRP A 113 2.45 -4.05 -10.76
CA TRP A 113 3.25 -2.92 -10.30
C TRP A 113 2.62 -2.26 -9.07
N SER A 114 3.27 -2.36 -7.92
CA SER A 114 2.73 -1.94 -6.61
C SER A 114 3.62 -0.93 -5.87
N THR A 115 4.49 -0.22 -6.61
CA THR A 115 5.42 0.76 -6.07
C THR A 115 5.44 2.05 -6.89
N GLY A 116 6.08 3.10 -6.36
CA GLY A 116 6.32 4.34 -7.09
C GLY A 116 5.09 5.24 -7.19
N VAL A 117 4.62 5.76 -6.05
CA VAL A 117 3.60 6.82 -6.04
C VAL A 117 4.27 8.15 -6.37
N GLY A 118 3.86 8.76 -7.48
CA GLY A 118 4.30 10.09 -7.91
C GLY A 118 3.13 11.08 -8.02
N PRO A 119 3.43 12.38 -8.16
CA PRO A 119 2.39 13.39 -8.37
C PRO A 119 1.65 13.16 -9.69
N SER A 120 0.33 13.40 -9.68
CA SER A 120 -0.51 13.30 -10.87
C SER A 120 -0.16 14.39 -11.90
N THR A 121 -0.60 14.22 -13.15
CA THR A 121 -0.41 15.22 -14.22
C THR A 121 -0.93 16.59 -13.80
N LEU A 122 -2.09 16.65 -13.12
CA LEU A 122 -2.64 17.89 -12.57
C LEU A 122 -1.70 18.52 -11.55
N VAL A 123 -1.20 17.74 -10.58
CA VAL A 123 -0.28 18.29 -9.56
C VAL A 123 1.00 18.82 -10.22
N LYS A 124 1.51 18.14 -11.25
CA LYS A 124 2.69 18.58 -12.01
C LYS A 124 2.44 19.87 -12.80
N SER A 125 1.24 20.06 -13.36
CA SER A 125 0.92 21.22 -14.21
C SER A 125 0.60 22.49 -13.44
N LEU A 126 0.26 22.39 -12.15
CA LEU A 126 -0.05 23.57 -11.32
C LEU A 126 1.23 24.35 -10.99
N ASP A 127 1.24 25.65 -11.30
CA ASP A 127 2.29 26.60 -10.91
C ASP A 127 2.16 26.98 -9.43
N LEU A 128 2.46 25.99 -8.57
CA LEU A 128 2.43 26.10 -7.12
C LEU A 128 3.77 25.57 -6.57
N PRO A 129 4.25 26.11 -5.43
CA PRO A 129 5.39 25.57 -4.72
C PRO A 129 5.26 24.07 -4.55
N LYS A 130 6.36 23.34 -4.77
CA LYS A 130 6.40 21.88 -4.63
C LYS A 130 7.20 21.48 -3.41
N SER A 131 6.73 20.45 -2.72
CA SER A 131 7.54 19.77 -1.71
C SER A 131 8.61 18.91 -2.37
N PRO A 132 9.60 18.40 -1.59
CA PRO A 132 10.41 17.27 -2.04
C PRO A 132 9.52 16.14 -2.58
N GLY A 133 9.88 15.60 -3.74
CA GLY A 133 9.09 14.60 -4.45
C GLY A 133 7.95 15.14 -5.35
N GLY A 134 7.81 16.47 -5.49
CA GLY A 134 6.95 17.09 -6.49
C GLY A 134 5.45 17.17 -6.12
N ARG A 135 5.11 16.99 -4.85
CA ARG A 135 3.73 17.18 -4.33
C ARG A 135 3.44 18.67 -4.14
N ILE A 136 2.18 19.04 -3.98
CA ILE A 136 1.79 20.41 -3.64
C ILE A 136 2.42 20.76 -2.28
N GLY A 137 3.22 21.82 -2.26
CA GLY A 137 3.91 22.31 -1.08
C GLY A 137 2.93 22.96 -0.10
N ILE A 138 2.92 22.47 1.13
CA ILE A 138 2.07 22.98 2.21
C ILE A 138 2.88 23.47 3.41
N ASP A 139 2.28 24.39 4.18
CA ASP A 139 2.77 24.80 5.49
C ASP A 139 2.27 23.88 6.63
N GLU A 140 2.55 24.27 7.88
CA GLU A 140 2.19 23.51 9.07
C GLU A 140 0.67 23.43 9.34
N TRP A 141 -0.14 24.26 8.68
CA TRP A 141 -1.61 24.27 8.76
C TRP A 141 -2.27 23.66 7.52
N LEU A 142 -1.48 22.97 6.67
CA LEU A 142 -1.92 22.35 5.42
C LEU A 142 -2.34 23.35 4.32
N ARG A 143 -1.96 24.63 4.46
CA ARG A 143 -2.22 25.67 3.46
C ARG A 143 -1.17 25.63 2.36
N VAL A 144 -1.53 26.07 1.16
CA VAL A 144 -0.60 26.34 0.07
C VAL A 144 -0.15 27.80 0.16
N PRO A 145 1.09 28.11 0.63
CA PRO A 145 1.42 29.48 1.05
C PRO A 145 1.40 30.54 -0.06
N SER A 146 1.52 30.13 -1.33
CA SER A 146 1.50 31.04 -2.48
C SER A 146 0.10 31.48 -2.90
N VAL A 147 -0.97 30.83 -2.41
CA VAL A 147 -2.34 31.12 -2.84
C VAL A 147 -3.26 31.15 -1.63
N GLN A 148 -3.99 32.26 -1.47
CA GLN A 148 -4.97 32.42 -0.40
C GLN A 148 -6.11 31.39 -0.53
N ASP A 149 -6.66 30.97 0.61
CA ASP A 149 -7.80 30.05 0.72
C ASP A 149 -7.61 28.66 0.10
N VAL A 150 -6.38 28.29 -0.28
CA VAL A 150 -6.07 26.97 -0.86
C VAL A 150 -5.36 26.08 0.17
N PHE A 151 -5.86 24.85 0.30
CA PHE A 151 -5.32 23.80 1.16
C PHE A 151 -5.06 22.55 0.33
N ALA A 152 -4.11 21.71 0.76
CA ALA A 152 -3.87 20.41 0.16
C ALA A 152 -3.67 19.33 1.24
N VAL A 153 -4.27 18.16 1.03
CA VAL A 153 -4.24 17.03 1.98
C VAL A 153 -4.06 15.71 1.24
N GLY A 154 -3.61 14.68 1.96
CA GLY A 154 -3.37 13.35 1.41
C GLY A 154 -2.16 13.31 0.49
N ASP A 155 -2.16 12.33 -0.42
CA ASP A 155 -0.99 11.94 -1.22
C ASP A 155 -0.52 13.02 -2.20
N CYS A 156 -1.38 14.01 -2.53
CA CYS A 156 -1.00 15.14 -3.37
C CYS A 156 -0.27 16.26 -2.63
N SER A 157 -0.13 16.17 -1.30
CA SER A 157 0.46 17.20 -0.45
C SER A 157 1.78 16.77 0.20
N GLY A 158 2.67 17.73 0.42
CA GLY A 158 3.89 17.53 1.19
C GLY A 158 4.38 18.83 1.80
N TYR A 159 4.99 18.75 2.99
CA TYR A 159 5.54 19.94 3.64
C TYR A 159 6.64 20.57 2.79
N LEU A 160 6.63 21.90 2.69
CA LEU A 160 7.73 22.66 2.10
C LEU A 160 9.00 22.49 2.93
N GLU A 161 10.17 22.48 2.30
CA GLU A 161 11.46 22.39 2.99
C GLU A 161 11.65 23.50 4.01
N SER A 162 11.13 24.70 3.73
CA SER A 162 11.16 25.86 4.62
C SER A 162 10.45 25.64 5.96
N THR A 163 9.58 24.63 6.08
CA THR A 163 8.93 24.27 7.35
C THR A 163 9.84 23.44 8.26
N GLY A 164 10.95 22.90 7.75
CA GLY A 164 11.81 21.95 8.47
C GLY A 164 11.15 20.59 8.76
N LYS A 165 9.93 20.33 8.26
CA LYS A 165 9.21 19.07 8.47
C LYS A 165 9.44 18.09 7.33
N THR A 166 9.50 16.81 7.67
CA THR A 166 9.58 15.74 6.67
C THR A 166 8.23 15.49 6.01
N VAL A 167 8.26 15.22 4.70
CA VAL A 167 7.07 14.85 3.94
C VAL A 167 6.47 13.57 4.53
N LEU A 168 5.17 13.60 4.82
CA LEU A 168 4.45 12.46 5.39
C LEU A 168 4.29 11.33 4.36
N PRO A 169 4.25 10.05 4.82
CA PRO A 169 4.05 8.92 3.93
C PRO A 169 2.65 8.94 3.31
N ALA A 170 2.53 8.43 2.08
CA ALA A 170 1.26 8.30 1.36
C ALA A 170 0.42 7.16 1.98
N LEU A 171 -0.30 7.48 3.05
CA LEU A 171 -1.11 6.53 3.82
C LEU A 171 -2.53 7.09 4.00
N ALA A 172 -3.53 6.22 3.89
CA ALA A 172 -4.92 6.57 4.19
C ALA A 172 -5.09 7.21 5.59
N GLN A 173 -4.31 6.75 6.57
CA GLN A 173 -4.32 7.32 7.93
C GLN A 173 -3.82 8.77 7.97
N VAL A 174 -2.83 9.13 7.14
CA VAL A 174 -2.34 10.51 7.03
C VAL A 174 -3.44 11.39 6.44
N ALA A 175 -4.03 10.96 5.32
CA ALA A 175 -5.12 11.67 4.67
C ALA A 175 -6.35 11.84 5.58
N GLU A 176 -6.76 10.80 6.30
CA GLU A 176 -7.88 10.85 7.25
C GLU A 176 -7.63 11.87 8.36
N ARG A 177 -6.42 11.87 8.94
CA ARG A 177 -6.05 12.79 10.03
C ARG A 177 -5.92 14.23 9.54
N GLN A 178 -5.32 14.45 8.37
CA GLN A 178 -5.27 15.75 7.73
C GLN A 178 -6.69 16.27 7.45
N GLY A 179 -7.59 15.42 6.96
CA GLY A 179 -9.00 15.78 6.75
C GLY A 179 -9.71 16.19 8.04
N LYS A 180 -9.54 15.44 9.14
CA LYS A 180 -10.13 15.78 10.45
C LYS A 180 -9.57 17.10 11.02
N TYR A 181 -8.27 17.31 10.86
CA TYR A 181 -7.63 18.57 11.25
C TYR A 181 -8.19 19.74 10.43
N LEU A 182 -8.20 19.61 9.10
CA LEU A 182 -8.66 20.65 8.20
C LEU A 182 -10.14 20.98 8.42
N PHE A 183 -10.99 19.97 8.66
CA PHE A 183 -12.39 20.19 9.06
C PHE A 183 -12.50 21.06 10.31
N SER A 184 -11.71 20.76 11.35
CA SER A 184 -11.71 21.52 12.60
C SER A 184 -11.21 22.95 12.40
N LEU A 185 -10.16 23.11 11.58
CA LEU A 185 -9.58 24.40 11.22
C LEU A 185 -10.58 25.27 10.45
N LEU A 186 -11.20 24.73 9.40
CA LEU A 186 -12.20 25.46 8.59
C LEU A 186 -13.42 25.87 9.41
N ASN A 187 -13.89 25.03 10.34
CA ASN A 187 -14.96 25.40 11.26
C ASN A 187 -14.57 26.55 12.19
N ARG A 188 -13.32 26.59 12.67
CA ARG A 188 -12.79 27.69 13.48
C ARG A 188 -12.74 28.99 12.66
N ILE A 189 -12.18 28.92 11.46
CA ILE A 189 -12.11 30.06 10.51
C ILE A 189 -13.53 30.59 10.24
N GLY A 190 -14.47 29.71 9.91
CA GLY A 190 -15.86 30.10 9.64
C GLY A 190 -16.54 30.77 10.82
N LYS A 191 -16.39 30.22 12.05
CA LYS A 191 -16.96 30.80 13.28
C LYS A 191 -16.38 32.17 13.62
N ALA A 192 -15.13 32.41 13.29
CA ALA A 192 -14.46 33.69 13.52
C ALA A 192 -14.61 34.67 12.33
N GLY A 193 -15.52 34.40 11.40
CA GLY A 193 -15.90 35.33 10.32
C GLY A 193 -15.11 35.17 9.02
N GLY A 194 -14.15 34.23 8.95
CA GLY A 194 -13.31 33.97 7.79
C GLY A 194 -13.95 33.12 6.69
N GLY A 195 -15.28 32.94 6.69
CA GLY A 195 -16.00 32.11 5.71
C GLY A 195 -16.14 32.73 4.32
N ARG A 196 -15.47 33.86 4.04
CA ARG A 196 -15.47 34.55 2.75
C ARG A 196 -14.05 34.56 2.18
N ALA A 197 -13.95 34.64 0.86
CA ALA A 197 -12.67 34.68 0.16
C ALA A 197 -11.78 35.80 0.74
N ASN A 198 -10.51 35.48 0.94
CA ASN A 198 -9.44 36.31 1.48
C ASN A 198 -9.68 36.86 2.90
N SER A 199 -10.72 36.43 3.60
CA SER A 199 -11.06 36.95 4.93
C SER A 199 -10.29 36.28 6.06
N ALA A 200 -9.57 35.18 5.77
CA ALA A 200 -8.80 34.41 6.75
C ALA A 200 -7.31 34.79 6.85
N LYS A 201 -6.87 35.80 6.08
CA LYS A 201 -5.43 36.12 5.90
C LYS A 201 -4.69 36.40 7.21
N ASP A 202 -5.30 37.16 8.10
CA ASP A 202 -4.71 37.62 9.36
C ASP A 202 -5.31 36.93 10.60
N MET A 203 -6.03 35.82 10.39
CA MET A 203 -6.68 35.10 11.47
C MET A 203 -5.72 34.16 12.19
N GLU A 204 -5.87 34.06 13.51
CA GLU A 204 -5.17 33.05 14.30
C GLU A 204 -5.70 31.65 13.99
N LEU A 205 -4.84 30.78 13.45
CA LEU A 205 -5.20 29.42 13.05
C LEU A 205 -5.12 28.42 14.21
N GLY A 206 -4.52 28.81 15.33
CA GLY A 206 -4.19 27.95 16.47
C GLY A 206 -3.13 26.91 16.12
N ASP A 207 -3.16 25.76 16.78
CA ASP A 207 -2.07 24.78 16.71
C ASP A 207 -1.86 24.17 15.30
N PRO A 208 -0.59 23.94 14.90
CA PRO A 208 -0.27 23.30 13.62
C PRO A 208 -0.69 21.82 13.60
N PHE A 209 -0.79 21.25 12.39
CA PHE A 209 -1.05 19.83 12.22
C PHE A 209 0.12 18.98 12.74
N VAL A 210 -0.20 18.00 13.57
CA VAL A 210 0.75 17.01 14.10
C VAL A 210 0.26 15.61 13.76
N TYR A 211 1.02 14.91 12.93
CA TYR A 211 0.73 13.52 12.61
C TYR A 211 1.24 12.60 13.72
N ARG A 212 0.34 11.74 14.24
CA ARG A 212 0.68 10.64 15.14
C ARG A 212 0.37 9.32 14.46
N HIS A 213 1.41 8.55 14.19
CA HIS A 213 1.28 7.22 13.58
C HIS A 213 0.64 6.24 14.58
N LEU A 214 -0.46 5.58 14.17
CA LEU A 214 -1.16 4.56 14.98
C LEU A 214 -0.58 3.15 14.84
N GLY A 215 0.48 2.98 14.06
CA GLY A 215 1.00 1.67 13.68
C GLY A 215 0.60 1.25 12.27
N SER A 216 1.15 0.11 11.87
CA SER A 216 1.05 -0.49 10.55
C SER A 216 0.63 -1.95 10.66
N MET A 217 -0.13 -2.44 9.67
CA MET A 217 -0.54 -3.84 9.60
C MET A 217 -0.46 -4.32 8.15
N ALA A 218 -0.11 -5.59 7.96
CA ALA A 218 -0.09 -6.24 6.65
C ALA A 218 -0.46 -7.72 6.77
N THR A 219 -1.23 -8.27 5.83
CA THR A 219 -1.41 -9.72 5.70
C THR A 219 -0.30 -10.35 4.85
N ILE A 220 0.02 -11.61 5.11
CA ILE A 220 1.02 -12.39 4.34
C ILE A 220 0.41 -13.68 3.78
N GLY A 221 -0.91 -13.71 3.64
CA GLY A 221 -1.68 -14.88 3.25
C GLY A 221 -1.82 -15.93 4.36
N ARG A 222 -2.59 -17.00 4.10
CA ARG A 222 -2.76 -18.17 4.98
C ARG A 222 -3.11 -17.83 6.44
N TYR A 223 -4.04 -16.90 6.64
CA TYR A 223 -4.49 -16.49 7.98
C TYR A 223 -3.36 -15.94 8.87
N LYS A 224 -2.32 -15.34 8.27
CA LYS A 224 -1.20 -14.72 8.97
C LYS A 224 -1.15 -13.24 8.63
N ALA A 225 -0.96 -12.43 9.66
CA ALA A 225 -0.73 -11.00 9.50
C ALA A 225 0.37 -10.52 10.44
N LEU A 226 0.76 -9.27 10.22
CA LEU A 226 1.73 -8.52 10.99
C LEU A 226 1.01 -7.30 11.58
N VAL A 227 1.28 -7.01 12.84
CA VAL A 227 0.79 -5.82 13.53
C VAL A 227 2.00 -5.16 14.19
N ASP A 228 2.30 -3.93 13.79
CA ASP A 228 3.36 -3.10 14.36
C ASP A 228 2.72 -1.84 14.92
N LEU A 229 2.61 -1.73 16.25
CA LEU A 229 2.01 -0.58 16.93
C LEU A 229 3.06 0.46 17.39
N ARG A 230 4.28 0.41 16.85
CA ARG A 230 5.28 1.44 17.10
C ARG A 230 4.89 2.74 16.41
N GLN A 231 5.20 3.87 17.04
CA GLN A 231 4.92 5.20 16.48
C GLN A 231 6.05 5.66 15.55
N ASN A 232 7.28 5.22 15.82
CA ASN A 232 8.47 5.41 14.99
C ASN A 232 9.40 4.19 15.15
N LYS A 233 10.46 4.09 14.33
CA LYS A 233 11.37 2.94 14.33
C LYS A 233 12.06 2.67 15.68
N GLU A 234 12.24 3.70 16.50
CA GLU A 234 12.97 3.64 17.77
C GLU A 234 12.05 3.47 19.00
N SER A 235 10.74 3.67 18.82
CA SER A 235 9.78 3.61 19.92
C SER A 235 9.58 2.17 20.41
N LYS A 236 9.52 2.00 21.74
CA LYS A 236 9.02 0.77 22.35
C LYS A 236 7.53 0.64 22.05
N GLY A 237 7.19 -0.27 21.15
CA GLY A 237 5.81 -0.59 20.79
C GLY A 237 5.64 -2.10 20.64
N LEU A 238 4.38 -2.51 20.48
CA LEU A 238 4.02 -3.91 20.34
C LEU A 238 4.14 -4.36 18.89
N SER A 239 4.96 -5.37 18.65
CA SER A 239 5.13 -6.02 17.34
C SER A 239 4.68 -7.47 17.46
N LEU A 240 3.63 -7.84 16.71
CA LEU A 240 3.04 -9.17 16.73
C LEU A 240 2.94 -9.74 15.31
N ALA A 241 3.06 -11.06 15.21
CA ALA A 241 2.89 -11.78 13.95
C ALA A 241 2.06 -13.06 14.14
N GLY A 242 1.46 -13.55 13.06
CA GLY A 242 0.77 -14.84 13.00
C GLY A 242 -0.75 -14.74 13.10
N PHE A 243 -1.39 -15.80 13.59
CA PHE A 243 -2.85 -15.96 13.54
C PHE A 243 -3.61 -14.96 14.43
N LEU A 244 -3.13 -14.71 15.65
CA LEU A 244 -3.74 -13.69 16.51
C LEU A 244 -3.64 -12.29 15.88
N SER A 245 -2.52 -11.99 15.22
CA SER A 245 -2.34 -10.74 14.47
C SER A 245 -3.31 -10.65 13.29
N TRP A 246 -3.62 -11.78 12.66
CA TRP A 246 -4.62 -11.85 11.59
C TRP A 246 -6.05 -11.56 12.09
N LEU A 247 -6.42 -12.03 13.29
CA LEU A 247 -7.71 -11.66 13.91
C LEU A 247 -7.78 -10.16 14.24
N VAL A 248 -6.68 -9.58 14.73
CA VAL A 248 -6.57 -8.13 14.98
C VAL A 248 -6.70 -7.36 13.67
N TRP A 249 -5.98 -7.78 12.62
CA TRP A 249 -6.06 -7.19 11.28
C TRP A 249 -7.51 -7.20 10.77
N ARG A 250 -8.21 -8.35 10.83
CA ARG A 250 -9.60 -8.44 10.36
C ARG A 250 -10.54 -7.53 11.15
N SER A 251 -10.40 -7.48 12.46
CA SER A 251 -11.20 -6.62 13.34
C SER A 251 -10.97 -5.14 13.03
N ALA A 252 -9.72 -4.73 12.85
CA ALA A 252 -9.37 -3.34 12.56
C ALA A 252 -9.88 -2.90 11.17
N TYR A 253 -9.77 -3.74 10.15
CA TYR A 253 -10.30 -3.42 8.83
C TYR A 253 -11.82 -3.35 8.82
N LEU A 254 -12.51 -4.29 9.49
CA LEU A 254 -13.97 -4.28 9.57
C LEU A 254 -14.50 -3.00 10.26
N THR A 255 -13.84 -2.55 11.33
CA THR A 255 -14.24 -1.32 12.05
C THR A 255 -13.93 -0.05 11.26
N ARG A 256 -12.89 -0.05 10.41
CA ARG A 256 -12.48 1.10 9.59
C ARG A 256 -13.27 1.29 8.30
N VAL A 257 -14.00 0.27 7.83
CA VAL A 257 -14.93 0.45 6.71
C VAL A 257 -15.98 1.50 7.09
N VAL A 258 -16.17 2.52 6.27
CA VAL A 258 -17.00 3.69 6.61
C VAL A 258 -18.49 3.36 6.71
N SER A 259 -19.00 2.50 5.82
CA SER A 259 -20.44 2.21 5.70
C SER A 259 -20.81 0.88 6.38
N TRP A 260 -21.88 0.89 7.18
CA TRP A 260 -22.46 -0.32 7.77
C TRP A 260 -22.81 -1.40 6.74
N ARG A 261 -23.33 -0.97 5.58
CA ARG A 261 -23.61 -1.87 4.45
C ARG A 261 -22.33 -2.57 4.00
N ASN A 262 -21.25 -1.82 3.78
CA ASN A 262 -19.97 -2.39 3.35
C ASN A 262 -19.35 -3.28 4.43
N ARG A 263 -19.48 -2.92 5.72
CA ARG A 263 -19.06 -3.77 6.84
C ARG A 263 -19.75 -5.13 6.79
N PHE A 264 -21.07 -5.13 6.62
CA PHE A 264 -21.85 -6.36 6.51
C PHE A 264 -21.42 -7.20 5.30
N TYR A 265 -21.27 -6.59 4.12
CA TYR A 265 -20.79 -7.30 2.93
C TYR A 265 -19.40 -7.93 3.14
N VAL A 266 -18.46 -7.24 3.76
CA VAL A 266 -17.12 -7.78 4.06
C VAL A 266 -17.23 -8.98 5.02
N ALA A 267 -18.04 -8.86 6.08
CA ALA A 267 -18.23 -9.95 7.04
C ALA A 267 -18.86 -11.19 6.38
N VAL A 268 -19.91 -11.01 5.57
CA VAL A 268 -20.56 -12.11 4.82
C VAL A 268 -19.59 -12.74 3.83
N ASN A 269 -18.89 -11.95 3.01
CA ASN A 269 -17.94 -12.49 2.04
C ASN A 269 -16.84 -13.31 2.71
N TRP A 270 -16.31 -12.83 3.84
CA TRP A 270 -15.33 -13.59 4.58
C TRP A 270 -15.88 -14.88 5.18
N ALA A 271 -17.14 -14.88 5.67
CA ALA A 271 -17.79 -16.09 6.18
C ALA A 271 -18.03 -17.11 5.05
N THR A 272 -18.56 -16.65 3.92
CA THR A 272 -18.77 -17.48 2.72
C THR A 272 -17.45 -18.06 2.22
N THR A 273 -16.37 -17.26 2.18
CA THR A 273 -15.04 -17.73 1.74
C THR A 273 -14.45 -18.76 2.71
N PHE A 274 -14.72 -18.60 4.01
CA PHE A 274 -14.27 -19.56 5.02
C PHE A 274 -14.98 -20.91 4.90
N VAL A 275 -16.29 -20.91 4.57
CA VAL A 275 -17.11 -22.13 4.46
C VAL A 275 -16.96 -22.80 3.08
N PHE A 276 -17.01 -22.02 2.00
CA PHE A 276 -17.12 -22.54 0.62
C PHE A 276 -15.83 -22.38 -0.19
N GLY A 277 -14.81 -21.72 0.34
CA GLY A 277 -13.61 -21.35 -0.41
C GLY A 277 -13.82 -20.11 -1.28
N ARG A 278 -12.80 -19.75 -2.05
CA ARG A 278 -12.86 -18.58 -2.95
C ARG A 278 -13.78 -18.88 -4.14
N ASP A 279 -14.57 -17.90 -4.55
CA ASP A 279 -15.34 -17.98 -5.79
C ASP A 279 -14.38 -17.91 -6.99
N ILE A 280 -14.41 -18.94 -7.82
CA ILE A 280 -13.57 -19.10 -9.01
C ILE A 280 -14.41 -19.35 -10.28
N SER A 281 -15.70 -19.02 -10.25
CA SER A 281 -16.64 -19.28 -11.36
C SER A 281 -16.28 -18.61 -12.69
N ARG A 282 -15.33 -17.66 -12.69
CA ARG A 282 -14.82 -16.96 -13.89
C ARG A 282 -13.45 -17.46 -14.38
N ILE A 283 -12.97 -18.61 -13.88
CA ILE A 283 -11.73 -19.28 -14.33
C ILE A 283 -12.06 -20.40 -15.31
#